data_AF-A0A554L9I1-F1
#
_entry.id   AF-A0A554L9I1-F1
#
_cell.length_a   1.000
_cell.length_b   1.000
_cell.length_c   1.000
_cell.angle_alpha   90.00
_cell.angle_beta   90.00
_cell.angle_gamma   90.00
#
_symmetry.space_group_name_H-M   'P 1'
#
loop_
_entity.id
_entity.type
_entity.pdbx_description
1 polymer ?
#
loop_
_entity_poly.entity_id
_entity_poly.type
_entity_poly.pdbx_seq_one_letter_code
_entity_poly.pdbx_strand_id
1 'polypeptide(L)' 'MDLAQFKLAVLSHNEFTDDQVEEMLYEVTVNDVNDIVDLINILKRNRPKLIKKLNEMIKKNQ' A
#
# COMPACT_ATOMS: atom_id res chain seq x y z
N MET A 1 9.58 2.85 -5.25
CA MET A 1 9.05 3.98 -4.45
C MET A 1 9.32 3.73 -2.97
N ASP A 2 9.60 4.76 -2.17
CA ASP A 2 9.73 4.58 -0.72
C ASP A 2 8.36 4.61 -0.01
N LEU A 3 8.32 4.07 1.20
CA LEU A 3 7.07 3.94 1.96
C LEU A 3 6.44 5.29 2.31
N ALA A 4 7.22 6.35 2.53
CA ALA A 4 6.66 7.65 2.91
C ALA A 4 5.91 8.29 1.72
N GLN A 5 6.46 8.21 0.51
CA GLN A 5 5.77 8.63 -0.71
C GLN A 5 4.46 7.89 -0.93
N PHE A 6 4.46 6.57 -0.76
CA PHE A 6 3.25 5.78 -0.88
C PHE A 6 2.18 6.20 0.16
N LYS A 7 2.59 6.39 1.41
CA LYS A 7 1.68 6.84 2.47
C LYS A 7 1.00 8.17 2.12
N LEU A 8 1.75 9.11 1.55
CA LEU A 8 1.19 10.38 1.08
C LEU A 8 0.16 10.16 -0.03
N ALA A 9 0.45 9.31 -1.03
CA ALA A 9 -0.49 9.01 -2.11
C ALA A 9 -1.80 8.37 -1.59
N VAL A 10 -1.71 7.50 -0.58
CA VAL A 10 -2.90 6.89 0.06
C VAL A 10 -3.75 7.95 0.77
N LEU A 11 -3.13 8.93 1.44
CA LEU A 11 -3.79 9.98 2.23
C LEU A 11 -4.32 11.14 1.39
N SER A 12 -3.74 11.37 0.21
CA SER A 12 -4.19 12.33 -0.81
C SER A 12 -5.55 11.95 -1.37
N HIS A 13 -6.59 12.18 -0.56
CA HIS A 13 -7.98 11.92 -0.93
C HIS A 13 -8.34 12.72 -2.19
N ASN A 14 -8.84 12.01 -3.20
CA ASN A 14 -9.25 12.51 -4.53
C ASN A 14 -8.13 12.83 -5.54
N GLU A 15 -6.84 12.75 -5.18
CA GLU A 15 -5.76 12.89 -6.19
C GLU A 15 -5.43 11.58 -6.90
N PHE A 16 -5.57 10.46 -6.18
CA PHE A 16 -5.28 9.13 -6.72
C PHE A 16 -6.50 8.22 -6.62
N THR A 17 -6.84 7.52 -7.71
CA THR A 17 -7.86 6.46 -7.69
C THR A 17 -7.34 5.22 -6.96
N ASP A 18 -8.25 4.30 -6.58
CA ASP A 18 -7.83 3.04 -5.96
C ASP A 18 -6.93 2.22 -6.89
N ASP A 19 -7.16 2.26 -8.19
CA ASP A 19 -6.32 1.58 -9.19
C ASP A 19 -4.91 2.18 -9.26
N GLN A 20 -4.78 3.52 -9.22
CA GLN A 20 -3.47 4.19 -9.20
C GLN A 20 -2.69 3.86 -7.92
N VAL A 21 -3.37 3.84 -6.77
CA VAL A 21 -2.74 3.45 -5.51
C VAL A 21 -2.38 1.95 -5.51
N GLU A 22 -3.16 1.09 -6.16
CA GLU A 22 -2.81 -0.32 -6.37
C GLU A 22 -1.52 -0.45 -7.20
N GLU A 23 -1.39 0.27 -8.31
CA GLU A 23 -0.15 0.27 -9.11
C GLU A 23 1.06 0.72 -8.28
N MET A 24 0.91 1.81 -7.51
CA MET A 24 1.97 2.30 -6.63
C MET A 24 2.35 1.26 -5.56
N LEU A 25 1.38 0.49 -5.05
CA LEU A 25 1.64 -0.55 -4.05
C LEU A 25 2.62 -1.61 -4.58
N TYR A 26 2.53 -1.97 -5.88
CA TYR A 26 3.47 -2.88 -6.53
C TYR A 26 4.90 -2.35 -6.63
N GLU A 27 5.07 -1.03 -6.59
CA GLU A 27 6.38 -0.37 -6.67
C GLU A 27 6.98 -0.03 -5.30
N VAL A 28 6.23 -0.22 -4.21
CA VAL A 28 6.73 0.02 -2.85
C VAL A 28 7.79 -1.01 -2.51
N THR A 29 8.97 -0.53 -2.16
CA THR A 29 10.02 -1.38 -1.59
C THR A 29 9.77 -1.52 -0.09
N VAL A 30 9.54 -2.76 0.35
CA VAL A 30 9.31 -3.12 1.76
C VAL A 30 10.57 -3.80 2.27
N ASN A 31 11.22 -3.23 3.29
CA ASN A 31 12.51 -3.73 3.78
C ASN A 31 12.37 -4.54 5.07
N ASP A 32 11.34 -4.29 5.87
CA ASP A 32 11.11 -4.99 7.12
C ASP A 32 9.62 -5.28 7.39
N VAL A 33 9.36 -6.02 8.47
CA VAL A 33 8.00 -6.37 8.89
C VAL A 33 7.23 -5.12 9.37
N ASN A 34 7.92 -4.10 9.86
CA ASN A 34 7.27 -2.87 10.32
C ASN A 34 6.65 -2.09 9.16
N ASP A 35 7.34 -2.05 8.01
CA ASP A 35 6.85 -1.45 6.77
C ASP A 35 5.53 -2.12 6.32
N ILE A 36 5.44 -3.45 6.44
CA ILE A 36 4.22 -4.21 6.13
C ILE A 36 3.08 -3.82 7.06
N VAL A 37 3.35 -3.74 8.37
CA VAL A 37 2.34 -3.36 9.37
C VAL A 37 1.82 -1.95 9.11
N ASP A 38 2.71 -1.03 8.74
CA ASP A 38 2.37 0.35 8.40
C ASP A 38 1.52 0.43 7.12
N LEU A 39 1.85 -0.33 6.08
CA LEU A 39 1.05 -0.46 4.86
C LEU A 39 -0.36 -0.98 5.16
N ILE A 40 -0.46 -2.04 5.98
CA ILE A 40 -1.75 -2.59 6.39
C ILE A 40 -2.57 -1.53 7.13
N ASN A 41 -1.98 -0.82 8.08
CA ASN A 41 -2.68 0.18 8.89
C ASN A 41 -3.23 1.33 8.04
N ILE A 42 -2.42 1.85 7.10
CA ILE A 42 -2.83 2.99 6.28
C ILE A 42 -3.88 2.61 5.23
N LEU A 43 -3.74 1.43 4.61
CA LEU A 43 -4.72 0.90 3.68
C LEU A 43 -6.03 0.55 4.41
N LYS A 44 -5.98 -0.04 5.60
CA LYS A 44 -7.19 -0.38 6.38
C LYS A 44 -8.06 0.83 6.67
N ARG A 45 -7.42 1.96 6.96
CA ARG A 45 -8.11 3.18 7.37
C ARG A 45 -8.66 3.96 6.17
N ASN A 46 -7.92 4.01 5.06
CA ASN A 46 -8.26 4.90 3.94
C ASN A 46 -8.78 4.13 2.71
N ARG A 47 -8.23 2.94 2.42
CA ARG A 47 -8.50 2.16 1.20
C ARG A 47 -8.57 0.65 1.49
N PRO A 48 -9.55 0.18 2.29
CA PRO A 48 -9.57 -1.19 2.79
C PRO A 48 -9.68 -2.27 1.69
N LYS A 49 -10.17 -1.91 0.50
CA LYS A 49 -10.23 -2.81 -0.66
C LYS A 49 -8.85 -3.29 -1.10
N LEU A 50 -7.82 -2.45 -0.93
CA LEU A 50 -6.44 -2.75 -1.33
C LEU A 50 -5.72 -3.69 -0.35
N ILE A 51 -6.26 -3.95 0.85
CA ILE A 51 -5.68 -4.94 1.78
C ILE A 51 -5.67 -6.33 1.17
N LYS A 52 -6.73 -6.70 0.44
CA LYS A 52 -6.79 -8.02 -0.19
C LYS A 52 -5.65 -8.19 -1.19
N LYS A 53 -5.36 -7.14 -1.96
CA LYS A 53 -4.25 -7.08 -2.92
C LYS A 53 -2.89 -7.15 -2.24
N LEU A 54 -2.70 -6.39 -1.15
CA LEU A 54 -1.48 -6.45 -0.35
C LEU A 54 -1.19 -7.87 0.16
N ASN A 55 -2.21 -8.57 0.68
CA ASN A 55 -2.07 -9.95 1.11
C ASN A 55 -1.73 -10.92 -0.03
N GLU A 56 -2.28 -10.70 -1.23
CA GLU A 56 -1.94 -11.49 -2.43
C GLU A 56 -0.49 -11.25 -2.87
N MET A 57 0.01 -10.02 -2.77
CA MET A 57 1.41 -9.67 -3.08
C MET A 57 2.39 -10.34 -2.11
N ILE A 58 2.13 -10.25 -0.80
CA ILE A 58 3.00 -10.85 0.23
C ILE A 58 3.07 -12.37 0.04
N LYS A 59 1.92 -13.01 -0.28
CA LYS A 59 1.88 -14.46 -0.55
C LYS A 59 2.60 -14.89 -1.82
N LYS A 60 2.71 -14.03 -2.84
CA LYS A 60 3.40 -14.35 -4.11
C LYS A 60 4.91 -14.24 -4.02
N ASN A 61 5.43 -13.45 -3.07
CA ASN A 61 6.87 -13.23 -2.87
C ASN A 61 7.46 -14.10 -1.74
N GLN A 62 6.69 -15.05 -1.20
CA GLN A 62 7.15 -16.13 -0.32
C GLN A 62 7.24 -17.44 -1.09
#